data_AF-A0A7M5V6E0-F1
#
_entry.id   AF-A0A7M5V6E0-F1
#
_cell.length_a   1.000
_cell.length_b   1.000
_cell.length_c   1.000
_cell.angle_alpha   90.00
_cell.angle_beta   90.00
_cell.angle_gamma   90.00
#
_symmetry.space_group_name_H-M   'P 1'
#
loop_
_entity.id
_entity.type
_entity.pdbx_description
1 polymer ?
#
loop_
_entity_poly.entity_id
_entity_poly.type
_entity_poly.pdbx_seq_one_letter_code
_entity_poly.pdbx_strand_id
1 'polypeptide(L)'
;ACNTDPCPVDGVWTNWANWATCSLPCGTGSQSRTRTCTDPAPEHGGNPCSGDGTESQNCNTFPCPIDGAWTNWANWATCSFPCGTGSQSRTRTCTNPTPEHGGNPCSGDGTESQNCNTFPCPIHGEWGQWSNWTECDKPCGVGFQNRSRVCDDPAPAHGGDDCVGTLTSQRQICNTNYCPEMCDEFFKMCDCINVPVIYDMSILTTNSSFYGINDTAVNSSLDAISTWDAEAVKLACKNAECS
;
A
#
# COMPACT_ATOMS: atom_id res chain seq x y z
N ALA A 1 -114.88 33.69 -29.64
CA ALA A 1 -114.26 33.68 -28.30
C ALA A 1 -112.80 33.29 -28.48
N CYS A 2 -111.86 34.03 -27.90
CA CYS A 2 -110.45 33.61 -27.83
C CYS A 2 -110.30 32.63 -26.66
N ASN A 3 -109.52 31.57 -26.84
CA ASN A 3 -109.21 30.64 -25.74
C ASN A 3 -108.52 31.43 -24.60
N THR A 4 -108.91 31.18 -23.35
CA THR A 4 -108.34 31.83 -22.15
C THR A 4 -107.14 31.08 -21.59
N ASP A 5 -106.79 29.94 -22.19
CA ASP A 5 -105.62 29.17 -21.78
C ASP A 5 -104.33 29.95 -22.11
N PRO A 6 -103.36 30.02 -21.17
CA PRO A 6 -102.08 30.67 -21.41
C PRO A 6 -101.33 30.05 -22.59
N CYS A 7 -100.60 30.87 -23.36
CA CYS A 7 -99.82 30.39 -24.50
C CYS A 7 -98.60 29.57 -24.05
N PRO A 8 -98.20 28.51 -24.79
CA PRO A 8 -96.95 27.80 -24.55
C PRO A 8 -95.75 28.73 -24.57
N VAL A 9 -94.86 28.61 -23.59
CA VAL A 9 -93.57 29.31 -23.54
C VAL A 9 -92.49 28.25 -23.69
N ASP A 10 -91.73 28.29 -24.79
CA ASP A 10 -90.61 27.39 -24.99
C ASP A 10 -89.45 27.77 -24.07
N GLY A 11 -88.76 26.76 -23.53
CA GLY A 11 -87.60 27.00 -22.68
C GLY A 11 -86.42 27.53 -23.47
N VAL A 12 -85.68 28.45 -22.86
CA VAL A 12 -84.43 28.98 -23.41
C VAL A 12 -83.30 28.76 -22.42
N TRP A 13 -82.14 28.38 -22.97
CA TRP A 13 -80.94 28.17 -22.20
C TRP A 13 -80.46 29.49 -21.58
N THR A 14 -80.07 29.45 -20.31
CA THR A 14 -79.21 30.49 -19.74
C THR A 14 -77.89 30.54 -20.49
N ASN A 15 -77.15 31.64 -20.33
CA ASN A 15 -75.73 31.65 -20.67
C ASN A 15 -74.99 30.53 -19.92
N TRP A 16 -73.94 30.01 -20.53
CA TRP A 16 -73.06 29.05 -19.88
C TRP A 16 -72.42 29.66 -18.65
N ALA A 17 -72.35 28.89 -17.57
CA ALA A 17 -71.49 29.22 -16.44
C ALA A 17 -70.02 29.24 -16.87
N ASN A 18 -69.18 29.87 -16.03
CA ASN A 18 -67.72 29.74 -16.17
C ASN A 18 -67.31 28.28 -16.06
N TRP A 19 -66.20 27.94 -16.71
CA TRP A 19 -65.57 26.63 -16.53
C TRP A 19 -65.19 26.41 -15.07
N ALA A 20 -65.47 25.21 -14.56
CA ALA A 20 -64.94 24.77 -13.28
C ALA A 20 -63.40 24.66 -13.33
N THR A 21 -62.77 24.64 -12.16
CA THR A 21 -61.33 24.38 -12.06
C THR A 21 -60.99 23.04 -12.71
N CYS A 22 -59.87 23.00 -13.44
CA CYS A 22 -59.38 21.79 -14.07
C CYS A 22 -59.17 20.67 -13.04
N SER A 23 -59.54 19.44 -13.40
CA SER A 23 -59.40 18.28 -12.51
C SER A 23 -57.95 17.94 -12.16
N LEU A 24 -57.00 18.31 -13.02
CA LEU A 24 -55.58 18.08 -12.83
C LEU A 24 -54.80 19.38 -13.04
N PRO A 25 -53.74 19.62 -12.25
CA PRO A 25 -52.86 20.77 -12.47
C PRO A 25 -51.96 20.59 -13.70
N CYS A 26 -51.74 19.36 -14.17
CA CYS A 26 -50.92 18.98 -15.32
C CYS A 26 -51.34 17.58 -15.81
N GLY A 27 -50.81 17.11 -16.94
CA GLY A 27 -51.04 15.73 -17.40
C GLY A 27 -52.42 15.49 -18.00
N THR A 28 -53.02 16.52 -18.63
CA THR A 28 -54.34 16.48 -19.28
C THR A 28 -55.48 16.18 -18.32
N GLY A 29 -55.97 17.23 -17.66
CA GLY A 29 -57.21 17.18 -16.89
C GLY A 29 -58.45 17.45 -17.75
N SER A 30 -59.62 17.40 -17.10
CA SER A 30 -60.91 17.78 -17.67
C SER A 30 -61.57 18.86 -16.81
N GLN A 31 -62.30 19.76 -17.45
CA GLN A 31 -63.13 20.76 -16.80
C GLN A 31 -64.51 20.78 -17.45
N SER A 32 -65.53 21.08 -16.65
CA SER A 32 -66.92 21.15 -17.10
C SER A 32 -67.56 22.50 -16.82
N ARG A 33 -68.53 22.88 -17.64
CA ARG A 33 -69.44 24.01 -17.38
C ARG A 33 -70.88 23.59 -17.61
N THR A 34 -71.81 24.28 -16.96
CA THR A 34 -73.24 23.96 -17.02
C THR A 34 -74.08 25.18 -17.41
N ARG A 35 -75.27 24.92 -17.94
CA ARG A 35 -76.32 25.90 -18.21
C ARG A 35 -77.67 25.29 -17.85
N THR A 36 -78.66 26.11 -17.52
CA THR A 36 -80.00 25.65 -17.14
C THR A 36 -81.05 26.16 -18.11
N CYS A 37 -82.11 25.39 -18.32
CA CYS A 37 -83.22 25.75 -19.21
C CYS A 37 -84.24 26.60 -18.45
N THR A 38 -83.86 27.84 -18.12
CA THR A 38 -84.61 28.68 -17.17
C THR A 38 -84.68 30.16 -17.56
N ASP A 39 -84.28 30.54 -18.78
CA ASP A 39 -84.24 31.96 -19.21
C ASP A 39 -84.98 32.23 -20.53
N PRO A 40 -86.32 31.98 -20.62
CA PRO A 40 -87.23 31.51 -19.56
C PRO A 40 -87.33 29.97 -19.47
N ALA A 41 -87.97 29.46 -18.41
CA ALA A 41 -88.29 28.04 -18.28
C ALA A 41 -89.49 27.65 -19.16
N PRO A 42 -89.59 26.40 -19.66
CA PRO A 42 -90.77 25.96 -20.40
C PRO A 42 -92.04 26.02 -19.56
N GLU A 43 -93.08 26.70 -20.05
CA GLU A 43 -94.37 26.83 -19.38
C GLU A 43 -95.52 26.53 -20.34
N HIS A 44 -96.69 26.18 -19.79
CA HIS A 44 -97.94 26.00 -20.53
C HIS A 44 -97.85 25.04 -21.74
N GLY A 45 -97.04 23.98 -21.61
CA GLY A 45 -96.85 22.98 -22.66
C GLY A 45 -95.80 23.35 -23.73
N GLY A 46 -94.96 24.36 -23.49
CA GLY A 46 -93.83 24.69 -24.35
C GLY A 46 -92.72 23.63 -24.36
N ASN A 47 -91.89 23.67 -25.39
CA ASN A 47 -90.84 22.69 -25.61
C ASN A 47 -89.67 22.85 -24.62
N PRO A 48 -89.06 21.75 -24.15
CA PRO A 48 -87.83 21.82 -23.40
C PRO A 48 -86.67 22.29 -24.29
N CYS A 49 -85.64 22.85 -23.66
CA CYS A 49 -84.42 23.21 -24.37
C CYS A 49 -83.77 21.99 -25.02
N SER A 50 -83.38 22.11 -26.29
CA SER A 50 -82.67 21.05 -27.02
C SER A 50 -81.15 21.13 -26.82
N GLY A 51 -80.50 19.98 -26.67
CA GLY A 51 -79.05 19.84 -26.45
C GLY A 51 -78.67 19.62 -24.98
N ASP A 52 -77.36 19.52 -24.71
CA ASP A 52 -76.87 19.22 -23.37
C ASP A 52 -76.81 20.45 -22.45
N GLY A 53 -77.13 20.23 -21.17
CA GLY A 53 -76.96 21.21 -20.09
C GLY A 53 -75.55 21.25 -19.51
N THR A 54 -74.67 20.36 -19.96
CA THR A 54 -73.28 20.22 -19.49
C THR A 54 -72.35 20.09 -20.68
N GLU A 55 -71.21 20.76 -20.61
CA GLU A 55 -70.12 20.63 -21.57
C GLU A 55 -68.83 20.27 -20.83
N SER A 56 -67.95 19.49 -21.45
CA SER A 56 -66.64 19.13 -20.89
C SER A 56 -65.54 19.32 -21.94
N GLN A 57 -64.38 19.76 -21.49
CA GLN A 57 -63.20 19.92 -22.33
C GLN A 57 -61.91 19.57 -21.59
N ASN A 58 -60.87 19.24 -22.33
CA ASN A 58 -59.53 19.05 -21.77
C ASN A 58 -58.94 20.38 -21.31
N CYS A 59 -58.15 20.32 -20.24
CA CYS A 59 -57.43 21.45 -19.67
C CYS A 59 -56.06 20.98 -19.14
N ASN A 60 -55.12 21.90 -18.95
CA ASN A 60 -53.78 21.62 -18.42
C ASN A 60 -53.08 20.43 -19.12
N THR A 61 -53.01 20.48 -20.45
CA THR A 61 -52.44 19.41 -21.29
C THR A 61 -50.90 19.39 -21.30
N PHE A 62 -50.26 20.28 -20.53
CA PHE A 62 -48.82 20.26 -20.36
C PHE A 62 -48.39 19.10 -19.44
N PRO A 63 -47.21 18.51 -19.69
CA PRO A 63 -46.74 17.37 -18.91
C PRO A 63 -46.48 17.76 -17.45
N CYS A 64 -46.62 16.79 -16.55
CA CYS A 64 -46.30 16.98 -15.14
C CYS A 64 -44.78 16.95 -14.91
N PRO A 65 -44.27 17.71 -13.92
CA PRO A 65 -42.89 17.59 -13.47
C PRO A 65 -42.56 16.15 -13.08
N ILE A 66 -41.40 15.66 -13.51
CA ILE A 66 -40.83 14.38 -13.09
C ILE A 66 -39.59 14.70 -12.27
N ASP A 67 -39.66 14.47 -10.97
CA ASP A 67 -38.51 14.64 -10.09
C ASP A 67 -37.47 13.56 -10.36
N GLY A 68 -36.19 13.94 -10.35
CA GLY A 68 -35.12 12.98 -10.53
C GLY A 68 -34.93 12.11 -9.30
N ALA A 69 -34.53 10.87 -9.54
CA ALA A 69 -34.06 10.00 -8.47
C ALA A 69 -32.75 9.30 -8.81
N TRP A 70 -32.01 9.02 -7.74
CA TRP A 70 -30.70 8.40 -7.83
C TRP A 70 -30.81 6.97 -8.35
N THR A 71 -29.87 6.57 -9.21
CA THR A 71 -29.57 5.16 -9.41
C THR A 71 -29.06 4.55 -8.11
N ASN A 72 -29.05 3.21 -8.07
CA ASN A 72 -28.23 2.51 -7.07
C ASN A 72 -26.77 2.95 -7.21
N TRP A 73 -26.04 2.90 -6.08
CA TRP A 73 -24.61 3.11 -6.08
C TRP A 73 -23.92 2.04 -6.93
N ALA A 74 -22.93 2.46 -7.71
CA ALA A 74 -21.96 1.54 -8.28
C ALA A 74 -21.18 0.82 -7.18
N ASN A 75 -20.52 -0.28 -7.55
CA ASN A 75 -19.54 -0.91 -6.67
C ASN A 75 -18.40 0.06 -6.36
N TRP A 76 -17.75 -0.13 -5.22
CA TRP A 76 -16.52 0.58 -4.88
C TRP A 76 -15.44 0.30 -5.92
N ALA A 77 -14.74 1.35 -6.34
CA ALA A 77 -13.53 1.23 -7.11
C ALA A 77 -12.45 0.49 -6.31
N THR A 78 -11.42 0.00 -7.00
CA THR A 78 -10.26 -0.59 -6.34
C THR A 78 -9.59 0.43 -5.43
N CYS A 79 -9.13 -0.01 -4.26
CA CYS A 79 -8.40 0.83 -3.33
C CYS A 79 -7.11 1.38 -3.97
N SER A 80 -6.81 2.67 -3.74
CA SER A 80 -5.64 3.33 -4.30
C SER A 80 -4.32 2.69 -3.87
N PHE A 81 -4.28 2.12 -2.67
CA PHE A 81 -3.12 1.41 -2.14
C PHE A 81 -3.51 0.03 -1.63
N PRO A 82 -2.66 -0.99 -1.82
CA PRO A 82 -2.90 -2.32 -1.28
C PRO A 82 -2.73 -2.37 0.24
N CYS A 83 -2.07 -1.39 0.86
CA CYS A 83 -1.78 -1.27 2.29
C CYS A 83 -1.50 0.21 2.63
N GLY A 84 -1.29 0.54 3.90
CA GLY A 84 -0.84 1.88 4.31
C GLY A 84 -1.92 2.96 4.25
N THR A 85 -3.20 2.57 4.29
CA THR A 85 -4.38 3.45 4.17
C THR A 85 -4.51 4.06 2.78
N GLY A 86 -5.19 3.34 1.89
CA GLY A 86 -5.66 3.87 0.62
C GLY A 86 -7.04 4.52 0.73
N SER A 87 -7.51 5.03 -0.41
CA SER A 87 -8.87 5.53 -0.59
C SER A 87 -9.54 4.85 -1.77
N GLN A 88 -10.85 4.69 -1.70
CA GLN A 88 -11.69 4.19 -2.78
C GLN A 88 -12.94 5.05 -2.89
N SER A 89 -13.49 5.15 -4.09
CA SER A 89 -14.71 5.91 -4.37
C SER A 89 -15.76 5.06 -5.08
N ARG A 90 -17.02 5.46 -4.97
CA ARG A 90 -18.13 4.93 -5.76
C ARG A 90 -19.02 6.07 -6.24
N THR A 91 -19.77 5.82 -7.30
CA THR A 91 -20.59 6.83 -7.96
C THR A 91 -22.03 6.37 -8.16
N ARG A 92 -22.96 7.32 -8.26
CA ARG A 92 -24.35 7.13 -8.68
C ARG A 92 -24.76 8.28 -9.59
N THR A 93 -25.82 8.09 -10.37
CA THR A 93 -26.30 9.12 -11.31
C THR A 93 -27.77 9.44 -11.07
N CYS A 94 -28.18 10.67 -11.35
CA CYS A 94 -29.57 11.13 -11.19
C CYS A 94 -30.36 10.81 -12.47
N THR A 95 -30.58 9.52 -12.72
CA THR A 95 -31.16 9.02 -13.99
C THR A 95 -32.24 7.97 -13.79
N ASN A 96 -32.69 7.74 -12.56
CA ASN A 96 -33.70 6.72 -12.25
C ASN A 96 -34.88 7.27 -11.43
N PRO A 97 -35.69 8.20 -11.98
CA PRO A 97 -35.64 8.71 -13.36
C PRO A 97 -34.77 9.97 -13.48
N THR A 98 -34.53 10.42 -14.72
CA THR A 98 -33.94 11.75 -15.00
C THR A 98 -35.00 12.83 -14.73
N PRO A 99 -34.64 13.96 -14.09
CA PRO A 99 -35.57 15.07 -13.93
C PRO A 99 -36.07 15.60 -15.27
N GLU A 100 -37.38 15.74 -15.43
CA GLU A 100 -38.02 16.26 -16.64
C GLU A 100 -39.13 17.24 -16.31
N HIS A 101 -39.53 18.06 -17.30
CA HIS A 101 -40.67 18.97 -17.21
C HIS A 101 -40.66 19.92 -15.98
N GLY A 102 -39.46 20.34 -15.55
CA GLY A 102 -39.29 21.21 -14.38
C GLY A 102 -39.31 20.50 -13.03
N GLY A 103 -39.19 19.17 -13.02
CA GLY A 103 -38.99 18.40 -11.80
C GLY A 103 -37.66 18.68 -11.12
N ASN A 104 -37.60 18.37 -9.83
CA ASN A 104 -36.46 18.68 -8.98
C ASN A 104 -35.25 17.78 -9.31
N PRO A 105 -34.02 18.32 -9.26
CA PRO A 105 -32.82 17.51 -9.35
C PRO A 105 -32.66 16.64 -8.09
N CYS A 106 -31.88 15.57 -8.19
CA CYS A 106 -31.55 14.74 -7.04
C CYS A 106 -30.75 15.54 -6.00
N SER A 107 -31.14 15.41 -4.73
CA SER A 107 -30.41 16.02 -3.61
C SER A 107 -29.29 15.11 -3.10
N GLY A 108 -28.15 15.71 -2.73
CA GLY A 108 -26.95 15.03 -2.23
C GLY A 108 -25.90 14.76 -3.30
N ASP A 109 -24.81 14.10 -2.89
CA ASP A 109 -23.66 13.88 -3.77
C ASP A 109 -23.81 12.65 -4.68
N GLY A 110 -23.30 12.76 -5.90
CA GLY A 110 -23.19 11.67 -6.86
C GLY A 110 -21.94 10.79 -6.68
N THR A 111 -21.04 11.18 -5.77
CA THR A 111 -19.79 10.46 -5.48
C THR A 111 -19.62 10.32 -3.97
N GLU A 112 -19.14 9.17 -3.54
CA GLU A 112 -18.79 8.89 -2.15
C GLU A 112 -17.37 8.32 -2.10
N SER A 113 -16.60 8.69 -1.08
CA SER A 113 -15.23 8.21 -0.87
C SER A 113 -15.04 7.70 0.55
N GLN A 114 -14.22 6.66 0.71
CA GLN A 114 -13.87 6.10 2.01
C GLN A 114 -12.43 5.59 2.02
N ASN A 115 -11.88 5.43 3.23
CA ASN A 115 -10.59 4.77 3.41
C ASN A 115 -10.74 3.26 3.20
N CYS A 116 -9.66 2.65 2.72
CA CYS A 116 -9.55 1.21 2.49
C CYS A 116 -8.12 0.75 2.77
N ASN A 117 -7.93 -0.55 2.97
CA ASN A 117 -6.61 -1.16 3.22
C ASN A 117 -5.77 -0.40 4.27
N THR A 118 -6.36 -0.21 5.46
CA THR A 118 -5.74 0.51 6.59
C THR A 118 -4.69 -0.30 7.34
N PHE A 119 -4.41 -1.52 6.91
CA PHE A 119 -3.34 -2.34 7.47
C PHE A 119 -1.97 -1.83 7.00
N PRO A 120 -0.92 -1.94 7.84
CA PRO A 120 0.41 -1.46 7.51
C PRO A 120 1.01 -2.20 6.30
N CYS A 121 1.86 -1.51 5.56
CA CYS A 121 2.61 -2.11 4.46
C CYS A 121 3.78 -2.96 4.98
N PRO A 122 4.20 -3.99 4.23
CA PRO A 122 5.43 -4.70 4.49
C PRO A 122 6.61 -3.73 4.58
N ILE A 123 7.42 -3.89 5.62
CA ILE A 123 8.71 -3.20 5.78
C ILE A 123 9.77 -4.26 5.57
N HIS A 124 10.49 -4.18 4.46
CA HIS A 124 11.60 -5.08 4.17
C HIS A 124 12.82 -4.66 5.01
N GLY A 125 13.54 -5.64 5.54
CA GLY A 125 14.70 -5.38 6.38
C GLY A 125 15.89 -4.86 5.58
N GLU A 126 16.58 -3.89 6.15
CA GLU A 126 17.89 -3.47 5.66
C GLU A 126 18.94 -3.55 6.77
N TRP A 127 20.18 -3.82 6.36
CA TRP A 127 21.30 -3.95 7.27
C TRP A 127 21.61 -2.62 7.92
N GLY A 128 21.57 -2.59 9.25
CA GLY A 128 22.13 -1.50 10.03
C GLY A 128 23.62 -1.32 9.76
N GLN A 129 24.13 -0.16 10.17
CA GLN A 129 25.55 0.14 10.06
C GLN A 129 26.39 -0.89 10.82
N TRP A 130 27.56 -1.21 10.28
CA TRP A 130 28.54 -2.00 11.01
C TRP A 130 28.94 -1.27 12.29
N SER A 131 29.07 -2.01 13.38
CA SER A 131 29.73 -1.53 14.58
C SER A 131 31.14 -1.07 14.25
N ASN A 132 31.69 -0.21 15.10
CA ASN A 132 33.13 0.00 15.12
C ASN A 132 33.84 -1.35 15.32
N TRP A 133 35.07 -1.43 14.81
CA TRP A 133 35.94 -2.54 15.13
C TRP A 133 36.22 -2.55 16.63
N THR A 134 36.25 -3.74 17.23
CA THR A 134 36.75 -3.91 18.59
C THR A 134 38.23 -3.51 18.65
N GLU A 135 38.72 -3.26 19.86
CA GLU A 135 40.16 -3.24 20.08
C GLU A 135 40.81 -4.55 19.61
N CYS A 136 42.09 -4.47 19.25
CA CYS A 136 42.85 -5.63 18.83
C CYS A 136 43.06 -6.58 20.02
N ASP A 137 42.84 -7.88 19.83
CA ASP A 137 42.99 -8.87 20.90
C ASP A 137 44.43 -9.03 21.42
N LYS A 138 45.42 -8.54 20.67
CA LYS A 138 46.82 -8.49 21.09
C LYS A 138 47.43 -7.11 20.88
N PRO A 139 48.27 -6.63 21.81
CA PRO A 139 48.97 -5.36 21.66
C PRO A 139 50.13 -5.42 20.64
N CYS A 140 50.64 -6.62 20.35
CA CYS A 140 51.73 -6.89 19.43
C CYS A 140 51.59 -8.31 18.85
N GLY A 141 52.38 -8.63 17.82
CA GLY A 141 52.24 -9.84 17.01
C GLY A 141 50.94 -9.81 16.19
N VAL A 142 50.59 -10.94 15.57
CA VAL A 142 49.35 -11.07 14.79
C VAL A 142 48.15 -11.17 15.73
N GLY A 143 47.35 -10.10 15.78
CA GLY A 143 46.08 -10.02 16.49
C GLY A 143 44.87 -9.95 15.54
N PHE A 144 43.69 -9.95 16.13
CA PHE A 144 42.41 -9.85 15.43
C PHE A 144 41.45 -8.88 16.09
N GLN A 145 40.66 -8.21 15.26
CA GLN A 145 39.55 -7.36 15.67
C GLN A 145 38.27 -7.82 14.98
N ASN A 146 37.14 -7.57 15.62
CA ASN A 146 35.82 -7.99 15.14
C ASN A 146 34.90 -6.78 15.00
N ARG A 147 33.91 -6.89 14.12
CA ARG A 147 32.75 -5.99 14.07
C ARG A 147 31.50 -6.76 13.72
N SER A 148 30.35 -6.23 14.07
CA SER A 148 29.05 -6.84 13.82
C SER A 148 28.04 -5.85 13.27
N ARG A 149 27.02 -6.34 12.60
CA ARG A 149 25.83 -5.56 12.20
C ARG A 149 24.59 -6.40 12.41
N VAL A 150 23.44 -5.74 12.48
CA VAL A 150 22.13 -6.35 12.66
C VAL A 150 21.15 -5.83 11.62
N CYS A 151 20.06 -6.57 11.39
CA CYS A 151 19.02 -6.22 10.42
C CYS A 151 17.97 -5.35 11.09
N ASP A 152 18.29 -4.07 11.30
CA ASP A 152 17.49 -3.16 12.12
C ASP A 152 17.30 -1.75 11.54
N ASP A 153 17.79 -1.47 10.32
CA ASP A 153 17.72 -0.12 9.73
C ASP A 153 17.13 -0.11 8.30
N PRO A 154 15.83 -0.46 8.13
CA PRO A 154 14.86 -0.80 9.17
C PRO A 154 14.83 -2.31 9.48
N ALA A 155 14.28 -2.68 10.64
CA ALA A 155 13.97 -4.08 10.95
C ALA A 155 12.78 -4.57 10.09
N PRO A 156 12.80 -5.82 9.58
CA PRO A 156 11.66 -6.39 8.88
C PRO A 156 10.39 -6.35 9.74
N ALA A 157 9.30 -5.88 9.17
CA ALA A 157 8.00 -5.82 9.86
C ALA A 157 6.84 -6.03 8.89
N HIS A 158 5.66 -6.32 9.44
CA HIS A 158 4.40 -6.43 8.69
C HIS A 158 4.45 -7.40 7.50
N GLY A 159 5.22 -8.48 7.61
CA GLY A 159 5.39 -9.47 6.55
C GLY A 159 6.37 -9.06 5.44
N GLY A 160 7.21 -8.06 5.67
CA GLY A 160 8.34 -7.75 4.80
C GLY A 160 9.45 -8.79 4.89
N ASP A 161 10.27 -8.83 3.85
CA ASP A 161 11.36 -9.78 3.72
C ASP A 161 12.52 -9.47 4.68
N ASP A 162 13.27 -10.50 5.05
CA ASP A 162 14.49 -10.36 5.85
C ASP A 162 15.65 -9.75 5.01
N CYS A 163 16.69 -9.26 5.70
CA CYS A 163 17.85 -8.67 5.06
C CYS A 163 18.53 -9.65 4.09
N VAL A 164 18.92 -9.14 2.91
CA VAL A 164 19.65 -9.95 1.93
C VAL A 164 21.10 -10.18 2.40
N GLY A 165 21.47 -11.45 2.54
CA GLY A 165 22.82 -11.89 2.94
C GLY A 165 22.86 -12.44 4.38
N THR A 166 23.99 -13.02 4.78
CA THR A 166 24.13 -13.69 6.10
C THR A 166 25.30 -13.19 6.94
N LEU A 167 26.13 -12.28 6.38
CA LEU A 167 27.30 -11.75 7.08
C LEU A 167 26.86 -10.74 8.15
N THR A 168 26.72 -11.23 9.38
CA THR A 168 26.42 -10.44 10.59
C THR A 168 27.67 -10.09 11.39
N SER A 169 28.79 -10.78 11.13
CA SER A 169 30.08 -10.54 11.77
C SER A 169 31.22 -10.57 10.76
N GLN A 170 32.23 -9.75 11.02
CA GLN A 170 33.50 -9.76 10.30
C GLN A 170 34.67 -9.77 11.28
N ARG A 171 35.73 -10.47 10.88
CA ARG A 171 37.00 -10.53 11.58
C ARG A 171 38.11 -10.13 10.61
N GLN A 172 39.04 -9.30 11.07
CA GLN A 172 40.23 -8.96 10.30
C GLN A 172 41.47 -8.93 11.19
N ILE A 173 42.63 -9.03 10.56
CA ILE A 173 43.93 -8.93 11.23
C ILE A 173 44.14 -7.48 11.68
N CYS A 174 44.66 -7.31 12.88
CA CYS A 174 45.12 -6.05 13.43
C CYS A 174 46.42 -6.31 14.18
N ASN A 175 47.27 -5.29 14.26
CA ASN A 175 48.63 -5.38 14.80
C ASN A 175 49.47 -6.46 14.11
N THR A 176 50.62 -6.04 13.59
CA THR A 176 51.60 -6.95 12.96
C THR A 176 53.03 -6.65 13.40
N ASN A 177 53.19 -5.70 14.32
CA ASN A 177 54.47 -5.34 14.91
C ASN A 177 54.97 -6.48 15.79
N TYR A 178 56.28 -6.66 15.87
CA TYR A 178 56.87 -7.69 16.71
C TYR A 178 56.62 -7.43 18.20
N CYS A 179 56.46 -8.52 18.97
CA CYS A 179 56.39 -8.44 20.43
C CYS A 179 57.80 -8.43 21.03
N PRO A 180 58.12 -7.53 21.97
CA PRO A 180 59.43 -7.48 22.63
C PRO A 180 59.85 -8.81 23.28
N GLU A 181 58.90 -9.57 23.85
CA GLU A 181 59.18 -10.87 24.47
C GLU A 181 59.52 -11.98 23.45
N MET A 182 59.10 -11.83 22.19
CA MET A 182 59.49 -12.76 21.12
C MET A 182 60.91 -12.49 20.60
N CYS A 183 61.49 -11.34 20.95
CA CYS A 183 62.89 -11.06 20.67
C CYS A 183 63.80 -11.99 21.51
N ASP A 184 63.43 -12.34 22.74
CA ASP A 184 64.27 -13.17 23.63
C ASP A 184 64.43 -14.64 23.16
N GLU A 185 63.44 -15.24 22.51
CA GLU A 185 63.59 -16.60 21.93
C GLU A 185 64.29 -16.60 20.56
N PHE A 186 64.10 -15.56 19.75
CA PHE A 186 64.86 -15.39 18.51
C PHE A 186 66.34 -15.07 18.81
N PHE A 187 66.63 -14.29 19.84
CA PHE A 187 67.99 -14.07 20.33
C PHE A 187 68.59 -15.34 20.92
N LYS A 188 67.84 -16.20 21.62
CA LYS A 188 68.35 -17.54 22.01
C LYS A 188 68.77 -18.38 20.80
N MET A 189 68.02 -18.32 19.69
CA MET A 189 68.42 -18.97 18.43
C MET A 189 69.68 -18.31 17.83
N CYS A 190 69.78 -16.98 17.80
CA CYS A 190 70.97 -16.27 17.32
C CYS A 190 72.20 -16.47 18.25
N ASP A 191 72.00 -16.63 19.56
CA ASP A 191 73.03 -16.97 20.56
C ASP A 191 73.49 -18.43 20.42
N CYS A 192 72.59 -19.35 20.07
CA CYS A 192 72.96 -20.72 19.70
C CYS A 192 73.81 -20.80 18.42
N ILE A 193 73.68 -19.83 17.50
CA ILE A 193 74.48 -19.75 16.26
C ILE A 193 75.86 -19.10 16.50
N ASN A 194 76.04 -18.39 17.63
CA ASN A 194 77.33 -17.81 18.02
C ASN A 194 78.24 -18.78 18.80
N VAL A 195 77.82 -20.02 19.02
CA VAL A 195 78.75 -21.07 19.47
C VAL A 195 79.61 -21.49 18.28
N PRO A 196 80.95 -21.46 18.38
CA PRO A 196 81.81 -21.88 17.27
C PRO A 196 81.56 -23.35 17.00
N VAL A 197 80.96 -23.65 15.85
CA VAL A 197 80.85 -25.01 15.31
C VAL A 197 82.27 -25.44 14.95
N ILE A 198 82.96 -26.10 15.89
CA ILE A 198 84.16 -26.86 15.57
C ILE A 198 83.66 -28.09 14.81
N TYR A 199 83.89 -28.11 13.50
CA TYR A 199 83.71 -29.30 12.68
C TYR A 199 84.62 -30.41 13.23
N ASP A 200 84.04 -31.45 13.83
CA ASP A 200 84.62 -32.79 13.78
C ASP A 200 83.58 -33.76 13.21
N MET A 201 83.87 -34.25 12.01
CA MET A 201 82.97 -35.01 11.14
C MET A 201 82.99 -36.52 11.47
N SER A 202 83.11 -36.90 12.74
CA SER A 202 83.25 -38.32 13.13
C SER A 202 82.33 -38.84 14.24
N ILE A 203 81.30 -38.09 14.66
CA ILE A 203 80.36 -38.61 15.68
C ILE A 203 78.91 -38.39 15.28
N LEU A 204 78.51 -39.02 14.17
CA LEU A 204 77.17 -39.58 14.08
C LEU A 204 77.15 -40.81 14.99
N THR A 205 76.45 -40.74 16.11
CA THR A 205 75.54 -41.77 16.65
C THR A 205 75.33 -41.53 18.15
N THR A 206 74.08 -41.74 18.60
CA THR A 206 73.59 -41.77 19.99
C THR A 206 73.12 -40.44 20.59
N ASN A 207 71.84 -40.11 20.39
CA ASN A 207 70.84 -40.19 21.46
C ASN A 207 69.47 -39.72 20.98
N SER A 208 68.73 -40.68 20.43
CA SER A 208 67.28 -40.67 20.42
C SER A 208 66.77 -40.85 21.86
N SER A 209 66.65 -39.75 22.62
CA SER A 209 65.83 -39.71 23.84
C SER A 209 65.76 -38.28 24.41
N PHE A 210 64.95 -37.39 23.82
CA PHE A 210 64.44 -36.24 24.58
C PHE A 210 63.04 -35.73 24.21
N TYR A 211 62.38 -36.26 23.17
CA TYR A 211 60.95 -36.05 22.98
C TYR A 211 60.29 -37.37 22.64
N GLY A 212 59.64 -37.97 23.64
CA GLY A 212 58.77 -39.12 23.45
C GLY A 212 57.54 -38.73 22.66
N ILE A 213 57.61 -38.81 21.33
CA ILE A 213 56.45 -38.89 20.44
C ILE A 213 56.73 -40.03 19.46
N ASN A 214 55.79 -40.99 19.44
CA ASN A 214 55.89 -42.29 18.78
C ASN A 214 56.00 -42.23 17.25
N ASP A 215 56.75 -43.23 16.78
CA ASP A 215 56.78 -43.90 15.49
C ASP A 215 55.78 -43.53 14.38
N THR A 216 56.37 -43.52 13.17
CA THR A 216 55.81 -43.95 11.88
C THR A 216 54.71 -43.09 11.23
N ALA A 217 55.10 -41.95 10.65
CA ALA A 217 54.61 -41.50 9.33
C ALA A 217 55.22 -40.17 8.83
N VAL A 218 56.54 -39.93 8.92
CA VAL A 218 57.17 -38.87 8.10
C VAL A 218 58.57 -39.30 7.67
N ASN A 219 58.66 -40.43 6.97
CA ASN A 219 59.90 -40.89 6.34
C ASN A 219 59.92 -40.60 4.84
N SER A 220 59.27 -39.53 4.39
CA SER A 220 59.21 -39.20 2.95
C SER A 220 59.23 -37.71 2.62
N SER A 221 59.75 -36.85 3.49
CA SER A 221 59.97 -35.43 3.16
C SER A 221 61.10 -34.74 3.93
N LEU A 222 61.99 -35.51 4.58
CA LEU A 222 63.19 -35.00 5.25
C LEU A 222 64.35 -34.64 4.30
N ASP A 223 64.11 -34.65 2.99
CA ASP A 223 65.04 -34.09 1.99
C ASP A 223 64.73 -32.62 1.64
N ALA A 224 63.81 -31.94 2.34
CA ALA A 224 63.44 -30.55 2.06
C ALA A 224 63.72 -29.54 3.19
N ILE A 225 64.31 -29.97 4.32
CA ILE A 225 64.64 -29.05 5.44
C ILE A 225 66.09 -29.25 5.88
N SER A 226 67.04 -29.20 4.95
CA SER A 226 68.48 -29.14 5.26
C SER A 226 69.19 -27.91 4.67
N THR A 227 68.45 -26.96 4.11
CA THR A 227 69.01 -25.68 3.65
C THR A 227 68.12 -24.52 4.08
N TRP A 228 68.11 -24.23 5.38
CA TRP A 228 68.12 -22.82 5.76
C TRP A 228 69.59 -22.43 5.75
N ASP A 229 69.98 -21.72 4.70
CA ASP A 229 71.32 -21.18 4.54
C ASP A 229 71.68 -20.41 5.82
N ALA A 230 72.74 -20.85 6.51
CA ALA A 230 73.18 -20.23 7.75
C ALA A 230 73.47 -18.73 7.57
N GLU A 231 73.77 -18.28 6.34
CA GLU A 231 73.89 -16.87 6.01
C GLU A 231 72.55 -16.12 5.94
N ALA A 232 71.49 -16.76 5.42
CA ALA A 232 70.16 -16.17 5.38
C ALA A 232 69.57 -15.97 6.79
N VAL A 233 69.87 -16.90 7.71
CA VAL A 233 69.48 -16.79 9.12
C VAL A 233 70.28 -15.70 9.84
N LYS A 234 71.58 -15.59 9.59
CA LYS A 234 72.43 -14.50 10.14
C LYS A 234 72.00 -13.12 9.65
N LEU A 235 71.63 -12.99 8.38
CA LEU A 235 71.14 -11.73 7.81
C LEU A 235 69.77 -11.35 8.41
N ALA A 236 68.90 -12.33 8.68
CA ALA A 236 67.64 -12.13 9.38
C ALA A 236 67.84 -11.69 10.85
N CYS A 237 68.80 -12.30 11.59
CA CYS A 237 69.16 -11.88 12.94
C CYS A 237 69.72 -10.44 12.97
N LYS A 238 70.48 -10.02 11.96
CA LYS A 238 71.12 -8.69 11.91
C LYS A 238 70.12 -7.56 11.60
N ASN A 239 69.01 -7.88 10.95
CA ASN A 239 67.95 -6.93 10.60
C ASN A 239 66.77 -6.94 11.59
N ALA A 240 66.77 -7.84 12.58
CA ALA A 240 65.80 -7.87 13.67
C ALA A 240 66.18 -6.85 14.75
N GLU A 241 66.16 -5.56 14.41
CA GLU A 241 66.10 -4.51 15.43
C GLU A 241 64.68 -4.49 15.99
N CYS A 242 64.49 -5.06 17.18
CA CYS A 242 63.30 -4.82 17.98
C CYS A 242 63.35 -3.37 18.47
N SER A 243 62.67 -2.48 17.75
CA SER A 243 62.38 -1.09 18.16
C SER A 243 61.26 -1.05 19.20
#